data_AF-A0A7U7GFJ7-F1
#
_entry.id   AF-A0A7U7GFJ7-F1
#
_cell.length_a   1.000
_cell.length_b   1.000
_cell.length_c   1.000
_cell.angle_alpha   90.00
_cell.angle_beta   90.00
_cell.angle_gamma   90.00
#
_symmetry.space_group_name_H-M   'P 1'
#
loop_
_entity.id
_entity.type
_entity.pdbx_description
1 polymer ?
#
loop_
_entity_poly.entity_id
_entity_poly.type
_entity_poly.pdbx_seq_one_letter_code
_entity_poly.pdbx_strand_id
1 'polypeptide(L)'
;MSEPIDFYGVAWPQECADPIVETVRQKLKARSEVGIAKYGHTLARTDLSRLDWLRHAQEEAMDLALYLQKLIDLEMSPPDWSAA
;
A
#
# COMPACT_ATOMS: atom_id res chain seq x y z
N MET A 1 26.91 -16.53 -3.22
CA MET A 1 26.50 -15.13 -3.48
C MET A 1 26.56 -14.42 -2.14
N SER A 2 27.27 -13.29 -2.03
CA SER A 2 27.36 -12.55 -0.77
C SER A 2 26.01 -11.91 -0.44
N GLU A 3 25.61 -11.97 0.83
CA GLU A 3 24.45 -11.24 1.34
C GLU A 3 24.57 -9.74 0.98
N PRO A 4 23.52 -9.09 0.45
CA PRO A 4 23.55 -7.66 0.23
C PRO A 4 23.61 -6.93 1.58
N ILE A 5 24.66 -6.15 1.74
CA ILE A 5 24.91 -5.27 2.89
C ILE A 5 24.29 -3.90 2.60
N ASP A 6 23.72 -3.26 3.63
CA ASP A 6 23.18 -1.91 3.49
C ASP A 6 24.27 -0.82 3.49
N PHE A 7 23.81 0.43 3.48
CA PHE A 7 24.66 1.62 3.56
C PHE A 7 25.54 1.66 4.83
N TYR A 8 25.15 0.95 5.90
CA TYR A 8 25.90 0.85 7.15
C TYR A 8 26.79 -0.41 7.22
N GLY A 9 26.88 -1.21 6.15
CA GLY A 9 27.66 -2.45 6.13
C GLY A 9 27.03 -3.58 6.94
N VAL A 10 25.74 -3.47 7.28
CA VAL A 10 24.99 -4.47 8.03
C VAL A 10 24.29 -5.39 7.03
N ALA A 11 24.49 -6.70 7.20
CA ALA A 11 23.70 -7.69 6.48
C ALA A 11 22.27 -7.64 7.02
N TRP A 12 21.31 -7.25 6.18
CA TRP A 12 19.91 -7.36 6.52
C TRP A 12 19.39 -8.71 6.04
N PRO A 13 18.60 -9.43 6.85
CA PRO A 13 17.78 -10.47 6.29
C PRO A 13 16.94 -9.86 5.15
N GLN A 14 16.84 -10.58 4.03
CA GLN A 14 16.02 -10.20 2.87
C GLN A 14 14.55 -9.90 3.24
N GLU A 15 14.11 -10.43 4.38
CA GLU A 15 12.78 -10.30 4.95
C GLU A 15 12.83 -9.44 6.22
N CYS A 16 11.79 -8.61 6.41
CA CYS A 16 11.66 -7.87 7.66
C CYS A 16 11.31 -8.84 8.81
N ALA A 17 12.03 -8.74 9.93
CA ALA A 17 11.74 -9.55 11.12
C ALA A 17 10.37 -9.25 11.75
N ASP A 18 9.81 -8.06 11.49
CA ASP A 18 8.42 -7.75 11.85
C ASP A 18 7.48 -8.37 10.80
N PRO A 19 6.68 -9.38 11.16
CA PRO A 19 5.83 -10.10 10.20
C PRO A 19 4.71 -9.23 9.63
N ILE A 20 4.26 -8.20 10.34
CA ILE A 20 3.24 -7.26 9.84
C ILE A 20 3.86 -6.37 8.77
N VAL A 21 5.06 -5.83 9.04
CA VAL A 21 5.79 -5.02 8.06
C VAL A 21 6.12 -5.83 6.81
N GLU A 22 6.59 -7.07 6.96
CA GLU A 22 6.88 -7.94 5.81
C GLU A 22 5.61 -8.21 4.98
N THR A 23 4.48 -8.47 5.64
CA THR A 23 3.19 -8.64 4.96
C THR A 23 2.79 -7.40 4.16
N VAL A 24 2.94 -6.20 4.73
CA VAL A 24 2.63 -4.94 4.03
C VAL A 24 3.60 -4.72 2.85
N ARG A 25 4.89 -5.03 3.02
CA ARG A 25 5.90 -4.95 1.94
C ARG A 25 5.52 -5.82 0.75
N GLN A 26 5.09 -7.06 0.99
CA GLN A 26 4.64 -7.97 -0.06
C GLN A 26 3.37 -7.48 -0.75
N LYS A 27 2.40 -6.94 0.00
CA LYS A 27 1.19 -6.31 -0.56
C LYS A 27 1.53 -5.12 -1.45
N LEU A 28 2.47 -4.27 -1.03
CA LEU A 28 2.94 -3.13 -1.84
C LEU A 28 3.56 -3.59 -3.16
N LYS A 29 4.43 -4.61 -3.12
CA LYS A 29 5.04 -5.19 -4.32
C LYS A 29 3.98 -5.73 -5.29
N ALA A 30 3.07 -6.58 -4.81
CA ALA A 30 2.03 -7.18 -5.64
C ALA A 30 1.10 -6.12 -6.25
N ARG A 31 0.70 -5.10 -5.48
CA ARG A 31 -0.11 -3.98 -6.00
C ARG A 31 0.61 -3.19 -7.08
N SER A 32 1.93 -2.97 -6.93
CA SER A 32 2.73 -2.29 -7.95
C SER A 32 2.77 -3.10 -9.25
N GLU A 33 2.99 -4.41 -9.18
CA GLU A 33 3.01 -5.30 -10.35
C GLU A 33 1.65 -5.29 -11.09
N VAL A 34 0.54 -5.38 -10.36
CA VAL A 34 -0.82 -5.28 -10.92
C VAL A 34 -1.06 -3.91 -11.55
N GLY A 35 -0.66 -2.82 -10.89
CA GLY A 35 -0.80 -1.47 -11.41
C GLY A 35 -0.01 -1.26 -12.70
N ILE A 36 1.23 -1.76 -12.77
CA ILE A 36 2.06 -1.72 -13.97
C ILE A 36 1.38 -2.51 -15.10
N ALA A 37 0.87 -3.72 -14.82
CA ALA A 37 0.18 -4.53 -15.82
C ALA A 37 -1.11 -3.84 -16.34
N LYS A 38 -1.85 -3.15 -15.46
CA LYS A 38 -3.13 -2.50 -15.80
C LYS A 38 -2.97 -1.17 -16.52
N TYR A 39 -2.01 -0.34 -16.09
CA TYR A 39 -1.88 1.05 -16.53
C TYR A 39 -0.62 1.32 -17.37
N GLY A 40 0.29 0.33 -17.50
CA GLY A 40 1.48 0.43 -18.35
C GLY A 40 2.59 1.36 -17.82
N HIS A 41 2.45 1.90 -16.61
CA HIS A 41 3.37 2.89 -16.05
C HIS A 41 3.73 2.60 -14.59
N THR A 42 4.94 3.00 -14.21
CA THR A 42 5.40 3.05 -12.81
C THR A 42 5.20 4.46 -12.25
N LEU A 43 5.39 4.65 -10.94
CA LEU A 43 5.45 5.99 -10.35
C LEU A 43 6.69 6.79 -10.77
N ALA A 44 7.67 6.18 -11.44
CA ALA A 44 8.82 6.88 -12.01
C ALA A 44 8.50 7.58 -13.36
N ARG A 45 7.24 7.56 -13.79
CA ARG A 45 6.76 8.29 -14.98
C ARG A 45 6.97 9.81 -14.84
N THR A 46 7.20 10.49 -15.96
CA THR A 46 7.55 11.92 -16.01
C THR A 46 6.53 12.79 -16.73
N ASP A 47 5.38 12.23 -17.09
CA ASP A 47 4.35 12.86 -17.91
C ASP A 47 3.24 13.56 -17.11
N LEU A 48 3.17 13.35 -15.78
CA LEU A 48 2.22 14.02 -14.90
C LEU A 48 2.82 15.30 -14.30
N SER A 49 2.01 16.35 -14.21
CA SER A 49 2.38 17.55 -13.47
C SER A 49 2.31 17.31 -11.95
N ARG A 50 2.94 18.19 -11.16
CA ARG A 50 2.80 18.13 -9.69
C ARG A 50 1.34 18.25 -9.24
N LEU A 51 0.53 19.02 -9.96
CA LEU A 51 -0.88 19.19 -9.63
C LEU A 51 -1.67 17.89 -9.86
N ASP A 52 -1.37 17.16 -10.93
CA ASP A 52 -2.02 15.88 -11.21
C ASP A 52 -1.67 14.85 -10.13
N TRP A 53 -0.40 14.80 -9.70
CA TRP A 53 0.01 13.98 -8.57
C TRP A 53 -0.75 14.30 -7.28
N LEU A 54 -0.92 15.59 -6.96
CA LEU A 54 -1.67 16.03 -5.78
C LEU A 54 -3.15 15.64 -5.88
N ARG A 55 -3.76 15.76 -7.07
CA ARG A 55 -5.16 15.37 -7.30
C ARG A 55 -5.34 13.86 -7.14
N HIS A 56 -4.48 13.05 -7.76
CA HIS A 56 -4.54 11.59 -7.59
C HIS A 56 -4.35 11.19 -6.12
N ALA A 57 -3.40 11.81 -5.42
CA ALA A 57 -3.21 11.56 -3.99
C ALA A 57 -4.44 11.95 -3.14
N GLN A 58 -5.11 13.06 -3.49
CA GLN A 58 -6.36 13.46 -2.82
C GLN A 58 -7.48 12.45 -3.06
N GLU A 59 -7.64 11.95 -4.28
CA GLU A 59 -8.62 10.92 -4.64
C GLU A 59 -8.40 9.63 -3.84
N GLU A 60 -7.16 9.11 -3.82
CA GLU A 60 -6.80 7.92 -3.04
C GLU A 60 -7.00 8.11 -1.52
N ALA A 61 -6.79 9.33 -1.01
CA ALA A 61 -7.06 9.66 0.39
C ALA A 61 -8.55 9.69 0.72
N MET A 62 -9.40 10.13 -0.22
CA MET A 62 -10.86 10.04 -0.06
C MET A 62 -11.32 8.59 -0.06
N ASP A 63 -10.76 7.73 -0.93
CA ASP A 63 -11.05 6.29 -0.93
C ASP A 63 -10.70 5.67 0.43
N LEU A 64 -9.53 6.00 1.00
CA LEU A 64 -9.17 5.59 2.37
C LEU A 64 -10.19 6.08 3.41
N ALA A 65 -10.62 7.34 3.32
CA ALA A 65 -11.60 7.90 4.25
C ALA A 65 -12.94 7.15 4.22
N LEU A 66 -13.37 6.68 3.05
CA LEU A 66 -14.59 5.85 2.92
C LEU A 66 -14.46 4.51 3.67
N TYR A 67 -13.31 3.83 3.54
CA TYR A 67 -13.06 2.60 4.31
C TYR A 67 -13.04 2.85 5.82
N LEU A 68 -12.40 3.92 6.26
CA LEU A 68 -12.38 4.30 7.67
C LEU A 68 -13.79 4.59 8.19
N GLN A 69 -14.59 5.38 7.47
CA GLN A 69 -15.97 5.66 7.85
C GLN A 69 -16.79 4.38 7.96
N LYS A 70 -16.68 3.48 6.96
CA LYS A 70 -17.40 2.20 6.98
C LYS A 70 -17.03 1.36 8.21
N LEU A 71 -15.75 1.29 8.57
CA LEU A 71 -15.31 0.55 9.75
C LEU A 71 -15.79 1.22 11.04
N ILE A 72 -15.74 2.54 11.14
CA ILE A 72 -16.30 3.30 12.27
C ILE A 72 -17.80 3.00 12.44
N ASP A 73 -18.57 3.03 11.35
CA ASP A 73 -20.01 2.74 11.39
C ASP A 73 -20.28 1.31 11.88
N LEU A 74 -19.47 0.34 11.44
CA LEU A 74 -19.56 -1.06 11.89
C LEU A 74 -19.23 -1.22 13.37
N GLU A 75 -18.28 -0.46 13.92
CA GLU A 75 -17.96 -0.49 15.36
C GLU A 75 -19.02 0.22 16.21
N MET A 76 -19.57 1.34 15.73
CA MET A 76 -20.61 2.10 16.44
C MET A 76 -21.97 1.41 16.41
N SER A 77 -22.28 0.70 15.33
CA SER A 77 -23.51 -0.06 15.15
C SER A 77 -23.19 -1.42 14.52
N PRO A 78 -22.68 -2.38 15.32
CA PRO A 78 -22.35 -3.71 14.82
C PRO A 78 -23.59 -4.37 14.21
N PRO A 79 -23.54 -4.75 12.92
CA PRO A 79 -24.64 -5.47 12.32
C PRO A 79 -24.76 -6.85 12.96
N ASP A 80 -26.00 -7.32 13.09
CA ASP A 80 -26.28 -8.67 13.56
C ASP A 80 -26.01 -9.68 12.43
N TRP A 81 -24.80 -10.25 12.44
CA TRP A 81 -24.39 -11.27 11.48
C TRP A 81 -25.02 -12.64 11.73
N SER A 82 -25.81 -12.83 12.80
CA SER A 82 -26.46 -14.11 13.10
C SER A 82 -27.67 -14.41 12.21
N ALA A 83 -28.12 -13.44 11.40
CA ALA A 83 -29.29 -13.54 10.53
C ALA A 83 -28.97 -13.81 9.04
N ALA A 84 -27.70 -14.02 8.68
CA ALA A 84 -27.23 -14.24 7.30
C ALA A 84 -26.76 -15.68 7.05
#